data_AF-X1P1V8-F1
#
_entry.id   AF-X1P1V8-F1
#
_cell.length_a   1.000
_cell.length_b   1.000
_cell.length_c   1.000
_cell.angle_alpha   90.00
_cell.angle_beta   90.00
_cell.angle_gamma   90.00
#
_symmetry.space_group_name_H-M   'P 1'
#
loop_
_entity.id
_entity.type
_entity.pdbx_description
1 polymer ?
#
loop_
_entity_poly.entity_id
_entity_poly.type
_entity_poly.pdbx_seq_one_letter_code
_entity_poly.pdbx_strand_id
1 'polypeptide(L)' 'RIRQKLFVNGNLKTSSTAFGGNITTNNNALFMGRDLTHCFNGQIDEVRIYNRTLSPKEVHWLYEWTLADRHKPS' A
#
# COMPACT_ATOMS: atom_id res chain seq x y z
N ARG A 1 -5.22 20.36 0.80
CA ARG A 1 -5.58 19.37 1.84
C ARG A 1 -5.38 17.97 1.26
N ILE A 2 -4.76 17.06 2.01
CA ILE A 2 -4.47 15.69 1.55
C ILE A 2 -5.48 14.71 2.11
N ARG A 3 -5.68 13.57 1.43
CA ARG A 3 -6.51 12.46 1.90
C ARG A 3 -5.70 11.17 1.82
N GLN A 4 -5.77 10.35 2.86
CA GLN A 4 -5.33 8.97 2.78
C GLN A 4 -6.38 8.17 2.01
N LYS A 5 -5.94 7.25 1.16
CA LYS A 5 -6.82 6.45 0.31
C LYS A 5 -6.44 4.98 0.44
N LEU A 6 -7.44 4.13 0.59
CA LEU A 6 -7.28 2.68 0.57
C LEU A 6 -7.81 2.15 -0.76
N PHE A 7 -6.98 1.38 -1.46
CA PHE A 7 -7.33 0.69 -2.68
C PHE A 7 -7.25 -0.82 -2.45
N VAL A 8 -8.18 -1.57 -3.04
CA VAL A 8 -8.16 -3.05 -3.05
C VAL A 8 -8.40 -3.48 -4.48
N ASN A 9 -7.53 -4.36 -4.99
CA ASN A 9 -7.54 -4.83 -6.38
C ASN A 9 -7.59 -3.67 -7.38
N GLY A 10 -6.70 -2.68 -7.22
CA GLY A 10 -6.61 -1.50 -8.08
C GLY A 10 -7.72 -0.45 -7.90
N ASN A 11 -8.77 -0.73 -7.14
CA ASN A 11 -9.97 0.11 -7.05
C ASN A 11 -10.06 0.86 -5.71
N LEU A 12 -10.47 2.13 -5.73
CA LEU A 12 -10.66 2.92 -4.51
C LEU A 12 -11.77 2.30 -3.66
N LYS A 13 -11.46 1.99 -2.41
CA LYS A 13 -12.44 1.48 -1.43
C LYS A 13 -12.91 2.55 -0.48
N THR A 14 -11.99 3.37 0.02
CA THR A 14 -12.33 4.47 0.92
C THR A 14 -11.27 5.55 0.91
N SER A 15 -11.64 6.73 1.39
CA SER A 15 -10.72 7.85 1.61
C SER A 15 -11.03 8.54 2.91
N SER A 16 -10.00 9.00 3.61
CA SER A 16 -10.15 9.80 4.82
C SER A 16 -10.84 11.14 4.53
N THR A 17 -11.29 11.80 5.59
CA THR A 17 -11.56 13.23 5.55
C THR A 17 -10.29 14.00 5.15
N ALA A 18 -10.50 15.18 4.58
CA ALA A 18 -9.39 16.01 4.14
C ALA A 18 -8.59 16.48 5.35
N PHE A 19 -7.33 16.05 5.45
CA PHE A 19 -6.42 16.47 6.50
C PHE A 19 -5.64 17.71 6.06
N GLY A 20 -5.42 18.62 7.02
CA GLY A 20 -4.80 19.92 6.80
C GLY A 20 -3.44 20.13 7.46
N GLY A 21 -2.90 19.14 8.17
CA GLY A 21 -1.62 19.23 8.87
C GLY A 21 -0.50 18.39 8.24
N ASN A 22 0.63 18.31 8.95
CA ASN A 22 1.75 17.45 8.59
C ASN A 22 1.49 16.00 9.01
N ILE A 23 2.02 15.05 8.24
CA ILE A 23 2.06 13.65 8.65
C ILE A 23 3.10 13.52 9.77
N THR A 24 2.69 13.01 10.94
CA THR A 24 3.62 12.75 12.05
C THR A 24 4.59 11.63 11.66
N THR A 25 5.89 11.87 11.85
CA THR A 25 6.95 10.89 11.61
C THR A 25 7.48 10.31 12.91
N ASN A 26 8.02 9.11 12.86
CA ASN A 26 8.82 8.52 13.93
C ASN A 26 10.03 7.77 13.34
N ASN A 27 10.95 7.33 14.18
CA ASN A 27 12.17 6.60 13.82
C ASN A 27 12.11 5.11 14.22
N ASN A 28 10.92 4.58 14.50
CA ASN A 28 10.78 3.17 14.84
C ASN A 28 11.18 2.31 13.64
N ALA A 29 11.73 1.12 13.91
CA ALA A 29 12.00 0.15 12.85
C ALA A 29 10.71 -0.22 12.11
N LEU A 30 10.78 -0.27 10.78
CA LEU A 30 9.69 -0.75 9.94
C LEU A 30 9.71 -2.28 9.96
N PHE A 31 8.64 -2.88 10.49
CA PHE A 31 8.44 -4.33 10.48
C PHE A 31 7.43 -4.73 9.40
N MET A 32 7.64 -5.88 8.78
CA MET A 32 6.67 -6.54 7.89
C MET A 32 6.23 -7.85 8.52
N GLY A 33 4.93 -8.17 8.40
CA GLY A 33 4.38 -9.44 8.88
C GLY A 33 4.37 -9.63 10.40
N ARG A 34 4.57 -8.57 11.20
CA ARG A 34 4.45 -8.61 12.66
C ARG A 34 4.21 -7.24 13.27
N ASP A 35 3.66 -7.23 14.48
CA ASP A 35 3.73 -6.10 15.41
C ASP A 35 4.64 -6.45 16.60
N LEU A 36 4.55 -5.69 17.71
CA LEU A 36 5.34 -5.92 18.91
C LEU A 36 5.10 -7.30 19.54
N THR A 37 3.87 -7.81 19.52
CA THR A 37 3.42 -8.99 20.26
C THR A 37 2.80 -10.09 19.38
N HIS A 38 2.52 -9.80 18.12
CA HIS A 38 1.82 -10.70 17.20
C HIS A 38 2.58 -10.85 15.88
N CYS A 39 2.53 -12.05 15.31
CA CYS A 39 3.04 -12.34 13.98
C CYS A 39 1.88 -12.66 13.04
N PHE A 40 1.98 -12.19 11.80
CA PHE A 40 1.03 -12.51 10.74
C PHE A 40 1.30 -13.94 10.24
N ASN A 41 0.29 -14.81 10.35
CA ASN A 41 0.35 -16.16 9.82
C ASN A 41 -0.29 -16.20 8.42
N GLY A 42 0.45 -15.70 7.43
CA GLY A 42 0.04 -15.67 6.03
C GLY A 42 1.19 -15.25 5.11
N GLN A 43 0.94 -15.23 3.81
CA GLN A 43 1.94 -14.86 2.81
C GLN A 43 1.86 -13.36 2.48
N ILE A 44 3.01 -12.71 2.42
CA ILE A 44 3.20 -11.32 1.97
C ILE A 44 4.19 -11.37 0.83
N ASP A 45 3.88 -10.69 -0.26
CA ASP A 45 4.69 -10.70 -1.48
C ASP A 45 4.54 -9.36 -2.22
N GLU A 46 5.48 -9.05 -3.11
CA GLU A 46 5.47 -7.88 -4.00
C GLU A 46 5.34 -6.51 -3.29
N VAL A 47 5.99 -6.36 -2.13
CA VAL A 47 5.94 -5.13 -1.32
C VAL A 47 6.70 -3.98 -2.01
N ARG A 48 6.04 -2.82 -2.14
CA ARG A 48 6.62 -1.60 -2.71
C ARG A 48 6.35 -0.38 -1.84
N ILE A 49 7.33 0.51 -1.71
CA ILE A 49 7.22 1.78 -0.98
C ILE A 49 7.61 2.92 -1.93
N TYR A 50 6.82 3.98 -1.95
CA TYR A 50 7.04 5.15 -2.81
C TYR A 50 7.19 6.41 -1.96
N ASN A 51 8.13 7.28 -2.34
CA ASN A 51 8.35 8.58 -1.71
C ASN A 51 7.41 9.69 -2.22
N ARG A 52 6.32 9.30 -2.91
CA ARG A 52 5.31 10.21 -3.46
C ARG A 52 3.92 9.60 -3.36
N THR A 53 2.90 10.45 -3.42
CA THR A 53 1.52 9.98 -3.58
C THR A 53 1.32 9.39 -4.98
N LEU A 54 0.73 8.20 -5.05
CA LEU A 54 0.29 7.58 -6.29
C LEU A 54 -1.11 8.07 -6.67
N SER A 55 -1.33 8.26 -7.97
CA SER A 55 -2.64 8.50 -8.55
C SER A 55 -3.46 7.19 -8.64
N PRO A 56 -4.81 7.26 -8.72
CA PRO A 56 -5.63 6.07 -8.90
C PRO A 56 -5.25 5.23 -10.14
N LYS A 57 -4.84 5.89 -11.22
CA LYS A 57 -4.43 5.22 -12.46
C LYS A 57 -3.15 4.41 -12.26
N GLU A 58 -2.17 4.97 -11.53
CA GLU A 58 -0.93 4.27 -11.21
C GLU A 58 -1.15 3.07 -10.30
N VAL A 59 -2.05 3.19 -9.32
CA VAL A 59 -2.42 2.06 -8.45
C VAL A 59 -3.08 0.94 -9.27
N HIS A 60 -3.98 1.29 -10.19
CA HIS A 60 -4.60 0.30 -11.07
C HIS A 60 -3.55 -0.36 -11.99
N TRP A 61 -2.65 0.41 -12.58
CA TRP A 61 -1.56 -0.15 -13.40
C TRP A 61 -0.62 -1.08 -12.63
N LEU A 62 -0.28 -0.77 -11.37
CA LEU A 62 0.54 -1.65 -10.54
C LEU A 62 -0.17 -2.97 -10.21
N TYR A 63 -1.49 -2.92 -10.02
CA TYR A 63 -2.30 -4.12 -9.84
C TYR A 63 -2.27 -5.02 -11.08
N GLU A 64 -2.56 -4.47 -12.27
CA GLU A 64 -2.53 -5.22 -13.53
C GLU A 64 -1.14 -5.78 -13.85
N TRP A 65 -0.09 -5.00 -13.60
CA TRP A 65 1.30 -5.44 -13.77
C TRP A 65 1.64 -6.63 -12.87
N THR A 66 1.23 -6.58 -11.59
CA THR A 66 1.50 -7.66 -10.63
C THR A 66 0.69 -8.91 -10.97
N LEU A 67 -0.55 -8.75 -11.45
CA LEU A 67 -1.34 -9.87 -11.96
C LEU A 67 -0.67 -10.55 -13.15
N ALA A 68 -0.19 -9.77 -14.12
CA ALA A 68 0.49 -10.30 -15.29
C ALA A 68 1.78 -11.05 -14.92
N ASP A 69 2.54 -10.55 -13.96
CA ASP A 69 3.76 -11.23 -13.49
C ASP A 69 3.48 -12.61 -12.88
N ARG A 70 2.42 -12.72 -12.06
CA ARG A 70 1.99 -13.99 -11.46
C ARG A 70 1.49 -15.04 -12.47
N HIS A 71 1.16 -14.63 -13.70
CA HIS A 71 0.65 -15.52 -14.74
C HIS A 71 1.66 -15.79 -15.85
N LYS A 72 2.94 -15.46 -15.67
CA LYS A 72 3.97 -15.88 -16.64
C LYS A 72 4.11 -17.41 -16.59
N PRO A 73 3.98 -18.12 -17.74
CA PRO A 73 4.29 -19.54 -17.78
C PRO A 73 5.78 -19.74 -17.47
N SER A 74 6.05 -20.72 -16.59
CA SER A 74 7.40 -21.17 -16.23
C SER A 74 8.22 -21.61 -17.44
#